data_AF-C9QFB8-F1
#
_entry.id   AF-C9QFB8-F1
#
_cell.length_a   1.000
_cell.length_b   1.000
_cell.length_c   1.000
_cell.angle_alpha   90.00
_cell.angle_beta   90.00
_cell.angle_gamma   90.00
#
_symmetry.space_group_name_H-M   'P 1'
#
loop_
_entity.id
_entity.type
_entity.pdbx_description
1 polymer ?
#
loop_
_entity_poly.entity_id
_entity_poly.type
_entity_poly.pdbx_seq_one_letter_code
_entity_poly.pdbx_strand_id
1 'polypeptide(L)'
;MPTLNEQLQALKVIPVIAIDNAQDIIPLGKVLAENGLPAAEITFRSEAAVEAIRLLREAQPDMLIGAGTVLNKEQAMAAKEAGATFIVSPGFNPNTVKACQEIGIDIVPGVNNPSTIEAALEMGLTTLKFFPAEASGGVNMVKALLAPYTDVSLMPTGGINPANIKDYLAVPRVLACGGTWMVDKKLIEAGQWDELAKLTREAVALVSE
;
A
#
# COMPACT_ATOMS: atom_id res chain seq x y z
N MET A 1 3.15 19.36 6.15
CA MET A 1 2.91 17.92 6.39
C MET A 1 3.87 17.17 5.49
N PRO A 2 4.40 16.01 5.93
CA PRO A 2 5.23 15.18 5.06
C PRO A 2 4.45 14.77 3.80
N THR A 3 5.14 14.65 2.68
CA THR A 3 4.61 14.10 1.43
C THR A 3 4.33 12.61 1.57
N LEU A 4 3.47 12.05 0.71
CA LEU A 4 3.22 10.60 0.67
C LEU A 4 4.53 9.79 0.57
N ASN A 5 5.47 10.24 -0.28
CA ASN A 5 6.74 9.54 -0.47
C ASN A 5 7.61 9.52 0.79
N GLU A 6 7.68 10.63 1.53
CA GLU A 6 8.39 10.68 2.81
C GLU A 6 7.76 9.74 3.85
N GLN A 7 6.43 9.65 3.88
CA GLN A 7 5.73 8.74 4.78
C GLN A 7 5.98 7.27 4.40
N LEU A 8 5.86 6.93 3.12
CA LEU A 8 6.15 5.57 2.61
C LEU A 8 7.60 5.17 2.94
N GLN A 9 8.56 6.06 2.66
CA GLN A 9 9.98 5.82 2.92
C GLN A 9 10.30 5.67 4.41
N ALA A 10 9.63 6.42 5.28
CA ALA A 10 9.80 6.29 6.73
C ALA A 10 9.25 4.94 7.25
N LEU A 11 8.14 4.47 6.69
CA LEU A 11 7.48 3.23 7.12
C LEU A 11 8.13 1.97 6.53
N LYS A 12 8.64 2.04 5.29
CA LYS A 12 9.27 0.95 4.50
C LYS A 12 8.40 -0.29 4.23
N VAL A 13 7.32 -0.51 4.97
CA VAL A 13 6.37 -1.60 4.76
C VAL A 13 4.94 -1.09 4.94
N ILE A 14 4.03 -1.53 4.07
CA ILE A 14 2.61 -1.16 4.10
C ILE A 14 1.77 -2.44 4.28
N PRO A 15 1.00 -2.56 5.38
CA PRO A 15 0.06 -3.67 5.57
C PRO A 15 -1.07 -3.61 4.54
N VAL A 16 -1.18 -4.65 3.71
CA VAL A 16 -2.27 -4.81 2.73
C VAL A 16 -3.37 -5.65 3.34
N ILE A 17 -4.50 -5.01 3.65
CA ILE A 17 -5.56 -5.58 4.49
C ILE A 17 -6.75 -6.00 3.61
N ALA A 18 -7.17 -7.25 3.75
CA ALA A 18 -8.49 -7.71 3.35
C ALA A 18 -9.31 -7.94 4.62
N ILE A 19 -10.49 -7.33 4.68
CA ILE A 19 -11.35 -7.34 5.87
C ILE A 19 -12.79 -7.59 5.47
N ASP A 20 -13.47 -8.52 6.14
CA ASP A 20 -14.86 -8.86 5.82
C ASP A 20 -15.86 -8.13 6.73
N ASN A 21 -15.48 -7.88 7.99
CA ASN A 21 -16.26 -7.11 8.95
C ASN A 21 -15.56 -5.79 9.27
N ALA A 22 -16.17 -4.67 8.91
CA ALA A 22 -15.55 -3.35 9.07
C ALA A 22 -15.16 -3.03 10.52
N GLN A 23 -15.85 -3.57 11.52
CA GLN A 23 -15.56 -3.29 12.93
C GLN A 23 -14.20 -3.82 13.38
N ASP A 24 -13.67 -4.85 12.72
CA ASP A 24 -12.37 -5.43 13.07
C ASP A 24 -11.20 -4.47 12.75
N ILE A 25 -11.44 -3.41 11.97
CA ILE A 25 -10.41 -2.42 11.63
C ILE A 25 -10.01 -1.56 12.82
N ILE A 26 -10.91 -1.36 13.80
CA ILE A 26 -10.65 -0.51 14.96
C ILE A 26 -9.57 -1.14 15.86
N PRO A 27 -9.73 -2.39 16.35
CA PRO A 27 -8.66 -3.05 17.10
C PRO A 27 -7.41 -3.29 16.25
N LEU A 28 -7.55 -3.64 14.96
CA LEU A 28 -6.40 -3.81 14.08
C LEU A 28 -5.59 -2.53 13.90
N GLY A 29 -6.26 -1.40 13.65
CA GLY A 29 -5.63 -0.09 13.50
C GLY A 29 -4.89 0.33 14.77
N LYS A 30 -5.48 0.07 15.94
CA LYS A 30 -4.81 0.28 17.22
C LYS A 30 -3.54 -0.57 17.35
N VAL A 31 -3.63 -1.87 17.04
CA VAL A 31 -2.49 -2.79 17.07
C VAL A 31 -1.36 -2.29 16.15
N LEU A 32 -1.69 -1.91 14.91
CA LEU A 32 -0.71 -1.40 13.95
C LEU A 32 -0.01 -0.13 14.47
N ALA A 33 -0.79 0.85 14.94
CA ALA A 33 -0.25 2.12 15.45
C ALA A 33 0.64 1.93 16.69
N GLU A 34 0.16 1.20 17.70
CA GLU A 34 0.89 0.99 18.97
C GLU A 34 2.16 0.16 18.80
N ASN A 35 2.28 -0.60 17.70
CA ASN A 35 3.44 -1.45 17.42
C ASN A 35 4.36 -0.89 16.33
N GLY A 36 4.27 0.42 16.06
CA GLY A 36 5.25 1.14 15.24
C GLY A 36 4.96 1.14 13.74
N LEU A 37 3.76 0.72 13.32
CA LEU A 37 3.37 0.67 11.92
C LEU A 37 2.06 1.42 11.67
N PRO A 38 2.02 2.77 11.83
CA PRO A 38 0.81 3.57 11.67
C PRO A 38 0.41 3.76 10.18
N ALA A 39 0.18 2.65 9.47
CA ALA A 39 -0.25 2.64 8.08
C ALA A 39 -1.13 1.42 7.72
N ALA A 40 -2.02 1.60 6.74
CA ALA A 40 -2.90 0.56 6.23
C ALA A 40 -3.28 0.78 4.76
N GLU A 41 -3.14 -0.22 3.90
CA GLU A 41 -3.77 -0.30 2.57
C GLU A 41 -5.00 -1.21 2.65
N ILE A 42 -6.20 -0.64 2.73
CA ILE A 42 -7.46 -1.41 2.82
C ILE A 42 -7.95 -1.73 1.41
N THR A 43 -8.04 -3.02 1.06
CA THR A 43 -8.38 -3.45 -0.29
C THR A 43 -9.89 -3.43 -0.56
N PHE A 44 -10.31 -2.88 -1.70
CA PHE A 44 -11.69 -2.84 -2.23
C PHE A 44 -12.16 -4.21 -2.77
N ARG A 45 -11.74 -5.29 -2.13
CA ARG A 45 -12.15 -6.67 -2.45
C ARG A 45 -13.32 -7.15 -1.59
N SER A 46 -13.71 -6.38 -0.58
CA SER A 46 -14.91 -6.62 0.23
C SER A 46 -15.82 -5.38 0.24
N GLU A 47 -17.09 -5.61 0.53
CA GLU A 47 -18.09 -4.55 0.71
C GLU A 47 -17.81 -3.70 1.97
N ALA A 48 -17.01 -4.21 2.91
CA ALA A 48 -16.67 -3.55 4.16
C ALA A 48 -15.60 -2.45 4.02
N ALA A 49 -14.92 -2.35 2.87
CA ALA A 49 -13.75 -1.49 2.70
C ALA A 49 -14.02 0.00 3.00
N VAL A 50 -15.13 0.55 2.49
CA VAL A 50 -15.49 1.97 2.68
C VAL A 50 -15.74 2.27 4.16
N GLU A 51 -16.54 1.43 4.82
CA GLU A 51 -16.85 1.60 6.24
C GLU A 51 -15.60 1.37 7.11
N ALA A 52 -14.74 0.42 6.75
CA ALA A 52 -13.49 0.18 7.45
C ALA A 52 -12.55 1.39 7.38
N ILE A 53 -12.42 2.05 6.21
CA ILE A 53 -11.64 3.28 6.06
C ILE A 53 -12.21 4.39 6.96
N ARG A 54 -13.53 4.57 6.97
CA ARG A 54 -14.21 5.57 7.80
C ARG A 54 -13.94 5.36 9.29
N LEU A 55 -14.19 4.15 9.78
CA LEU A 55 -13.95 3.78 11.18
C LEU A 55 -12.47 3.93 11.57
N LEU A 56 -11.55 3.54 10.68
CA LEU A 56 -10.13 3.67 10.94
C LEU A 56 -9.67 5.12 10.99
N ARG A 57 -10.16 5.98 10.10
CA ARG A 57 -9.85 7.42 10.13
C ARG A 57 -10.36 8.07 11.42
N GLU A 58 -11.56 7.72 11.88
CA GLU A 58 -12.11 8.22 13.15
C GLU A 58 -11.30 7.74 14.35
N ALA A 59 -10.89 6.48 14.37
CA ALA A 59 -10.15 5.89 15.48
C ALA A 59 -8.65 6.25 15.49
N GLN A 60 -8.06 6.48 14.32
CA GLN A 60 -6.63 6.76 14.12
C GLN A 60 -6.42 7.97 13.17
N PRO A 61 -6.68 9.21 13.65
CA PRO A 61 -6.68 10.41 12.80
C PRO A 61 -5.36 10.72 12.09
N ASP A 62 -4.23 10.26 12.63
CA ASP A 62 -2.89 10.52 12.09
C ASP A 62 -2.33 9.34 11.26
N MET A 63 -3.04 8.21 11.18
CA MET A 63 -2.60 7.04 10.43
C MET A 63 -2.60 7.32 8.91
N LEU A 64 -1.59 6.79 8.21
CA LEU A 64 -1.53 6.78 6.76
C LEU A 64 -2.50 5.70 6.23
N ILE A 65 -3.60 6.12 5.59
CA ILE A 65 -4.65 5.21 5.14
C ILE A 65 -4.74 5.26 3.61
N GLY A 66 -4.45 4.13 2.97
CA GLY A 66 -4.59 3.93 1.54
C GLY A 66 -5.79 3.05 1.21
N ALA A 67 -6.43 3.30 0.08
CA ALA A 67 -7.42 2.42 -0.51
C ALA A 67 -6.81 1.60 -1.64
N GLY A 68 -6.66 0.29 -1.43
CA GLY A 68 -6.08 -0.63 -2.39
C GLY A 68 -7.10 -1.29 -3.31
N THR A 69 -6.64 -1.83 -4.44
CA THR A 69 -7.50 -2.52 -5.42
C THR A 69 -8.60 -1.63 -6.00
N VAL A 70 -8.37 -0.32 -6.10
CA VAL A 70 -9.30 0.62 -6.74
C VAL A 70 -9.20 0.51 -8.26
N LEU A 71 -10.34 0.33 -8.92
CA LEU A 71 -10.44 0.02 -10.35
C LEU A 71 -11.15 1.11 -11.16
N ASN A 72 -11.90 2.01 -10.52
CA ASN A 72 -12.70 3.04 -11.19
C ASN A 72 -12.85 4.33 -10.36
N LYS A 73 -13.53 5.32 -10.93
CA LYS A 73 -13.76 6.65 -10.34
C LYS A 73 -14.65 6.57 -9.10
N GLU A 74 -15.69 5.74 -9.14
CA GLU A 74 -16.67 5.59 -8.05
C GLU A 74 -16.00 5.10 -6.77
N GLN A 75 -15.12 4.11 -6.90
CA GLN A 75 -14.32 3.59 -5.79
C GLN A 75 -13.31 4.62 -5.26
N ALA A 76 -12.64 5.38 -6.14
CA ALA A 76 -11.71 6.42 -5.73
C ALA A 76 -12.41 7.55 -4.95
N MET A 77 -13.60 7.97 -5.40
CA MET A 77 -14.43 8.96 -4.69
C MET A 77 -14.87 8.43 -3.34
N ALA A 78 -15.43 7.21 -3.28
CA ALA A 78 -15.86 6.59 -2.03
C ALA A 78 -14.72 6.44 -1.01
N ALA A 79 -13.52 6.03 -1.48
CA ALA A 79 -12.33 5.96 -0.65
C ALA A 79 -11.94 7.32 -0.07
N LYS A 80 -11.92 8.37 -0.90
CA LYS A 80 -11.61 9.73 -0.47
C LYS A 80 -12.61 10.24 0.55
N GLU A 81 -13.91 10.08 0.29
CA GLU A 81 -14.99 10.49 1.18
C GLU A 81 -14.95 9.77 2.53
N ALA A 82 -14.54 8.51 2.54
CA ALA A 82 -14.33 7.75 3.78
C ALA A 82 -13.09 8.18 4.58
N GLY A 83 -12.18 8.98 3.99
CA GLY A 83 -10.99 9.49 4.68
C GLY A 83 -9.67 8.79 4.34
N ALA A 84 -9.62 8.05 3.22
CA ALA A 84 -8.35 7.61 2.65
C ALA A 84 -7.54 8.82 2.15
N THR A 85 -6.22 8.72 2.31
CA THR A 85 -5.25 9.76 1.92
C THR A 85 -4.60 9.51 0.56
N PHE A 86 -4.58 8.25 0.10
CA PHE A 86 -4.07 7.89 -1.22
C PHE A 86 -4.76 6.63 -1.76
N ILE A 87 -4.66 6.44 -3.07
CA ILE A 87 -5.24 5.32 -3.82
C ILE A 87 -4.12 4.40 -4.32
N VAL A 88 -4.38 3.10 -4.32
CA VAL A 88 -3.50 2.09 -4.92
C VAL A 88 -4.32 1.22 -5.87
N SER A 89 -3.89 1.13 -7.13
CA SER A 89 -4.49 0.24 -8.12
C SER A 89 -3.52 -0.91 -8.48
N PRO A 90 -4.03 -2.11 -8.82
CA PRO A 90 -3.15 -3.24 -9.15
C PRO A 90 -2.47 -3.10 -10.51
N GLY A 91 -3.02 -2.26 -11.39
CA GLY A 91 -2.46 -1.92 -12.70
C GLY A 91 -2.70 -0.45 -13.04
N PHE A 92 -2.21 -0.03 -14.20
CA PHE A 92 -2.38 1.33 -14.70
C PHE A 92 -3.62 1.42 -15.58
N ASN A 93 -4.62 2.19 -15.14
CA ASN A 93 -5.77 2.58 -15.94
C ASN A 93 -5.82 4.11 -16.02
N PRO A 94 -5.63 4.73 -17.20
CA PRO A 94 -5.58 6.18 -17.33
C PRO A 94 -6.88 6.86 -16.89
N ASN A 95 -8.03 6.18 -17.00
CA ASN A 95 -9.31 6.72 -16.54
C ASN A 95 -9.36 6.83 -15.01
N THR A 96 -8.86 5.81 -14.30
CA THR A 96 -8.79 5.81 -12.83
C THR A 96 -7.78 6.83 -12.32
N VAL A 97 -6.62 6.93 -12.98
CA VAL A 97 -5.60 7.93 -12.66
C VAL A 97 -6.15 9.34 -12.84
N LYS A 98 -6.76 9.63 -14.00
CA LYS A 98 -7.36 10.93 -14.28
C LYS A 98 -8.44 11.27 -13.26
N ALA A 99 -9.28 10.30 -12.90
CA ALA A 99 -10.31 10.50 -11.86
C ALA A 99 -9.70 10.88 -10.51
N CYS A 100 -8.61 10.24 -10.08
CA CYS A 100 -7.92 10.60 -8.83
C CYS A 100 -7.33 12.02 -8.88
N GLN A 101 -6.73 12.40 -10.01
CA GLN A 101 -6.22 13.76 -10.24
C GLN A 101 -7.34 14.81 -10.22
N GLU A 102 -8.47 14.54 -10.89
CA GLU A 102 -9.65 15.44 -10.93
C GLU A 102 -10.22 15.69 -9.53
N ILE A 103 -10.29 14.65 -8.69
CA ILE A 103 -10.81 14.80 -7.33
C ILE A 103 -9.73 15.25 -6.34
N GLY A 104 -8.46 15.32 -6.73
CA GLY A 104 -7.34 15.71 -5.87
C GLY A 104 -7.06 14.71 -4.75
N ILE A 105 -6.82 13.44 -5.10
CA ILE A 105 -6.24 12.42 -4.21
C ILE A 105 -5.03 11.78 -4.88
N ASP A 106 -3.98 11.52 -4.10
CA ASP A 106 -2.78 10.86 -4.60
C ASP A 106 -3.10 9.42 -5.07
N ILE A 107 -2.42 8.98 -6.13
CA ILE A 107 -2.54 7.61 -6.64
C ILE A 107 -1.16 7.00 -6.90
N VAL A 108 -0.99 5.75 -6.46
CA VAL A 108 0.17 4.89 -6.73
C VAL A 108 -0.29 3.72 -7.62
N PRO A 109 -0.31 3.89 -8.95
CA PRO A 109 -0.85 2.87 -9.85
C PRO A 109 0.14 1.73 -10.09
N GLY A 110 -0.40 0.54 -10.37
CA GLY A 110 0.39 -0.66 -10.65
C GLY A 110 1.03 -0.67 -12.04
N VAL A 111 2.29 -1.08 -12.11
CA VAL A 111 3.07 -1.28 -13.33
C VAL A 111 3.90 -2.56 -13.19
N ASN A 112 4.32 -3.13 -14.32
CA ASN A 112 5.31 -4.22 -14.32
C ASN A 112 6.24 -4.25 -15.53
N ASN A 113 6.15 -3.26 -16.42
CA ASN A 113 6.91 -3.21 -17.67
C ASN A 113 7.16 -1.75 -18.11
N PRO A 114 8.11 -1.52 -19.04
CA PRO A 114 8.44 -0.21 -19.60
C PRO A 114 7.24 0.59 -20.09
N SER A 115 6.36 -0.01 -20.90
CA SER A 115 5.23 0.70 -21.50
C SER A 115 4.25 1.24 -20.46
N THR A 116 4.01 0.50 -19.38
CA THR A 116 3.14 0.98 -18.28
C THR A 116 3.81 2.06 -17.43
N ILE A 117 5.14 2.06 -17.32
CA ILE A 117 5.88 3.14 -16.63
C ILE A 117 5.82 4.41 -17.48
N GLU A 118 6.07 4.32 -18.78
CA GLU A 118 6.00 5.46 -19.70
C GLU A 118 4.61 6.09 -19.73
N ALA A 119 3.56 5.27 -19.74
CA ALA A 119 2.18 5.75 -19.64
C ALA A 119 1.91 6.51 -18.32
N ALA A 120 2.49 6.08 -17.21
CA ALA A 120 2.36 6.77 -15.94
C ALA A 120 3.15 8.08 -15.89
N LEU A 121 4.36 8.09 -16.46
CA LEU A 121 5.20 9.29 -16.59
C LEU A 121 4.53 10.37 -17.46
N GLU A 122 3.87 9.99 -18.55
CA GLU A 122 3.09 10.91 -19.40
C GLU A 122 1.97 11.61 -18.61
N MET A 123 1.44 10.95 -17.58
CA MET A 123 0.43 11.52 -16.68
C MET A 123 1.05 12.23 -15.46
N GLY A 124 2.37 12.41 -15.43
CA GLY A 124 3.11 13.10 -14.38
C GLY A 124 3.32 12.28 -13.10
N LEU A 125 3.15 10.96 -13.15
CA LEU A 125 3.32 10.09 -11.98
C LEU A 125 4.71 9.48 -11.93
N THR A 126 5.37 9.63 -10.78
CA THR A 126 6.73 9.11 -10.54
C THR A 126 6.80 8.08 -9.41
N THR A 127 5.70 7.85 -8.69
CA THR A 127 5.62 6.84 -7.61
C THR A 127 4.64 5.77 -8.01
N LEU A 128 5.13 4.56 -8.26
CA LEU A 128 4.36 3.48 -8.90
C LEU A 128 4.41 2.21 -8.06
N LYS A 129 3.33 1.42 -8.09
CA LYS A 129 3.30 0.09 -7.49
C LYS A 129 3.91 -0.91 -8.48
N PHE A 130 4.85 -1.75 -8.05
CA PHE A 130 5.34 -2.85 -8.89
C PHE A 130 4.59 -4.14 -8.51
N PHE A 131 3.71 -4.62 -9.39
CA PHE A 131 2.82 -5.76 -9.09
C PHE A 131 2.53 -6.63 -10.33
N PRO A 132 2.45 -7.97 -10.19
CA PRO A 132 2.84 -8.76 -9.02
C PRO A 132 4.36 -8.95 -8.97
N ALA A 133 5.02 -8.51 -7.89
CA ALA A 133 6.47 -8.32 -7.85
C ALA A 133 7.27 -9.60 -8.15
N GLU A 134 7.13 -10.65 -7.34
CA GLU A 134 7.91 -11.89 -7.53
C GLU A 134 7.63 -12.54 -8.89
N ALA A 135 6.35 -12.63 -9.27
CA ALA A 135 5.94 -13.26 -10.53
C ALA A 135 6.35 -12.46 -11.78
N SER A 136 6.64 -11.16 -11.64
CA SER A 136 7.09 -10.30 -12.74
C SER A 136 8.63 -10.19 -12.85
N GLY A 137 9.37 -11.10 -12.21
CA GLY A 137 10.84 -11.15 -12.25
C GLY A 137 11.55 -10.52 -11.05
N GLY A 138 10.78 -10.10 -10.04
CA GLY A 138 11.25 -9.68 -8.73
C GLY A 138 12.31 -8.59 -8.72
N VAL A 139 13.26 -8.68 -7.79
CA VAL A 139 14.33 -7.68 -7.58
C VAL A 139 15.14 -7.40 -8.86
N ASN A 140 15.37 -8.42 -9.69
CA ASN A 140 16.10 -8.25 -10.95
C ASN A 140 15.34 -7.36 -11.94
N MET A 141 14.03 -7.56 -12.06
CA MET A 141 13.18 -6.69 -12.88
C MET A 141 13.14 -5.27 -12.32
N VAL A 142 12.97 -5.11 -11.00
CA VAL A 142 12.98 -3.79 -10.33
C VAL A 142 14.26 -3.01 -10.65
N LYS A 143 15.43 -3.64 -10.50
CA LYS A 143 16.73 -3.02 -10.83
C LYS A 143 16.83 -2.64 -12.31
N ALA A 144 16.38 -3.53 -13.20
CA ALA A 144 16.42 -3.30 -14.65
C ALA A 144 15.51 -2.14 -15.08
N LEU A 145 14.30 -2.03 -14.50
CA LEU A 145 13.37 -0.93 -14.77
C LEU A 145 13.89 0.40 -14.22
N LEU A 146 14.43 0.41 -13.00
CA LEU A 146 14.93 1.65 -12.40
C LEU A 146 16.23 2.18 -13.04
N ALA A 147 16.90 1.40 -13.89
CA ALA A 147 18.11 1.87 -14.58
C ALA A 147 17.84 3.03 -15.57
N PRO A 148 16.91 2.91 -16.54
CA PRO A 148 16.55 4.02 -17.42
C PRO A 148 15.60 5.06 -16.80
N TYR A 149 14.74 4.66 -15.84
CA TYR A 149 13.72 5.56 -15.27
C TYR A 149 14.22 6.22 -13.97
N THR A 150 15.08 7.23 -14.10
CA THR A 150 15.81 7.80 -12.96
C THR A 150 14.96 8.55 -11.94
N ASP A 151 13.80 9.04 -12.35
CA ASP A 151 12.88 9.79 -11.48
C ASP A 151 11.77 8.91 -10.89
N VAL A 152 11.74 7.62 -11.24
CA VAL A 152 10.72 6.68 -10.78
C VAL A 152 11.11 6.07 -9.44
N SER A 153 10.15 6.05 -8.53
CA SER A 153 10.19 5.29 -7.28
C SER A 153 9.14 4.19 -7.29
N LEU A 154 9.46 3.04 -6.70
CA LEU A 154 8.61 1.85 -6.72
C LEU A 154 8.15 1.44 -5.31
N MET A 155 6.93 0.91 -5.27
CA MET A 155 6.35 0.22 -4.12
C MET A 155 6.00 -1.23 -4.51
N PRO A 156 6.93 -2.19 -4.38
CA PRO A 156 6.70 -3.59 -4.75
C PRO A 156 5.64 -4.26 -3.89
N THR A 157 4.78 -5.08 -4.50
CA THR A 157 3.78 -5.90 -3.79
C THR A 157 3.53 -7.20 -4.55
N GLY A 158 3.27 -8.28 -3.82
CA GLY A 158 2.96 -9.60 -4.38
C GLY A 158 4.15 -10.55 -4.27
N GLY A 159 4.06 -11.50 -3.35
CA GLY A 159 5.12 -12.45 -3.02
C GLY A 159 6.19 -11.90 -2.06
N ILE A 160 6.07 -10.64 -1.63
CA ILE A 160 6.94 -10.06 -0.59
C ILE A 160 6.62 -10.70 0.77
N ASN A 161 7.67 -11.08 1.49
CA ASN A 161 7.60 -11.75 2.78
C ASN A 161 8.90 -11.49 3.57
N PRO A 162 8.99 -11.97 4.84
CA PRO A 162 10.18 -11.73 5.66
C PRO A 162 11.52 -12.19 5.07
N ALA A 163 11.52 -13.20 4.21
CA ALA A 163 12.73 -13.75 3.63
C ALA A 163 13.32 -12.89 2.49
N ASN A 164 12.52 -12.05 1.82
CA ASN A 164 12.97 -11.30 0.63
C ASN A 164 12.79 -9.78 0.72
N ILE A 165 12.06 -9.23 1.70
CA ILE A 165 11.80 -7.79 1.78
C ILE A 165 13.08 -6.93 1.84
N LYS A 166 14.11 -7.39 2.55
CA LYS A 166 15.39 -6.68 2.64
C LYS A 166 16.07 -6.53 1.27
N ASP A 167 15.95 -7.53 0.39
CA ASP A 167 16.52 -7.47 -0.95
C ASP A 167 15.85 -6.41 -1.83
N TYR A 168 14.54 -6.20 -1.65
CA TYR A 168 13.81 -5.12 -2.31
C TYR A 168 14.16 -3.75 -1.75
N LEU A 169 14.15 -3.60 -0.42
CA LEU A 169 14.46 -2.33 0.24
C LEU A 169 15.91 -1.88 0.06
N ALA A 170 16.82 -2.81 -0.25
CA ALA A 170 18.20 -2.51 -0.62
C ALA A 170 18.33 -1.85 -2.00
N VAL A 171 17.29 -1.87 -2.84
CA VAL A 171 17.31 -1.19 -4.14
C VAL A 171 16.97 0.29 -3.94
N PRO A 172 17.85 1.23 -4.36
CA PRO A 172 17.55 2.65 -4.30
C PRO A 172 16.24 2.99 -5.03
N ARG A 173 15.44 3.89 -4.45
CA ARG A 173 14.10 4.30 -4.93
C ARG A 173 13.01 3.24 -4.81
N VAL A 174 13.25 2.14 -4.10
CA VAL A 174 12.16 1.37 -3.49
C VAL A 174 11.80 2.06 -2.17
N LEU A 175 10.61 2.67 -2.10
CA LEU A 175 10.20 3.47 -0.93
C LEU A 175 9.67 2.58 0.19
N ALA A 176 8.82 1.62 -0.16
CA ALA A 176 8.22 0.66 0.74
C ALA A 176 7.81 -0.60 0.00
N CYS A 177 7.58 -1.69 0.72
CA CYS A 177 6.95 -2.89 0.17
C CYS A 177 5.55 -3.11 0.77
N GLY A 178 4.61 -3.54 -0.06
CA GLY A 178 3.28 -3.99 0.39
C GLY A 178 3.29 -5.47 0.78
N GLY A 179 2.66 -5.81 1.91
CA GLY A 179 2.69 -7.15 2.48
C GLY A 179 1.44 -7.51 3.29
N THR A 180 1.13 -8.81 3.38
CA THR A 180 -0.03 -9.31 4.16
C THR A 180 0.37 -10.13 5.39
N TRP A 181 1.65 -10.51 5.55
CA TRP A 181 2.06 -11.49 6.55
C TRP A 181 1.92 -11.00 8.00
N MET A 182 1.88 -9.69 8.22
CA MET A 182 1.65 -9.06 9.52
C MET A 182 0.17 -8.79 9.82
N VAL A 183 -0.71 -8.97 8.84
CA VAL A 183 -2.16 -8.73 8.89
C VAL A 183 -2.92 -9.89 8.29
N ASP A 184 -2.58 -11.11 8.73
CA ASP A 184 -3.23 -12.33 8.24
C ASP A 184 -4.74 -12.29 8.54
N LYS A 185 -5.53 -12.57 7.49
CA LYS A 185 -6.99 -12.48 7.54
C LYS A 185 -7.60 -13.38 8.62
N LYS A 186 -7.07 -14.60 8.79
CA LYS A 186 -7.61 -15.56 9.76
C LYS A 186 -7.34 -15.11 11.20
N LEU A 187 -6.19 -14.48 11.45
CA LEU A 187 -5.87 -13.91 12.76
C LEU A 187 -6.79 -12.74 13.09
N ILE A 188 -7.13 -11.90 12.10
CA ILE A 188 -8.08 -10.80 12.25
C ILE A 188 -9.48 -11.35 12.58
N GLU A 189 -9.98 -12.29 11.78
CA GLU A 189 -11.30 -12.94 11.99
C GLU A 189 -11.39 -13.66 13.34
N ALA A 190 -10.29 -14.24 13.83
CA ALA A 190 -10.21 -14.91 15.11
C ALA A 190 -9.93 -13.97 16.30
N GLY A 191 -9.78 -12.66 16.06
CA GLY A 191 -9.47 -11.67 17.10
C GLY A 191 -8.15 -11.91 17.81
N GLN A 192 -7.14 -12.48 17.12
CA GLN A 192 -5.82 -12.78 17.68
C GLN A 192 -4.90 -11.56 17.69
N TRP A 193 -5.33 -10.51 18.39
CA TRP A 193 -4.67 -9.20 18.41
C TRP A 193 -3.24 -9.23 18.96
N ASP A 194 -2.96 -10.08 19.95
CA ASP A 194 -1.61 -10.23 20.51
C ASP A 194 -0.61 -10.83 19.50
N GLU A 195 -1.05 -11.79 18.68
CA GLU A 195 -0.21 -12.37 17.63
C GLU A 195 -0.01 -11.36 16.50
N LEU A 196 -1.04 -10.63 16.10
CA LEU A 196 -0.92 -9.52 15.13
C LEU A 196 0.04 -8.43 15.62
N ALA A 197 0.01 -8.09 16.91
CA ALA A 197 0.94 -7.15 17.52
C ALA A 197 2.39 -7.65 17.44
N LYS A 198 2.62 -8.95 17.72
CA LYS A 198 3.92 -9.59 17.57
C LYS A 198 4.42 -9.55 16.12
N LEU A 199 3.60 -9.97 15.16
CA LEU A 199 3.95 -9.97 13.74
C LEU A 199 4.21 -8.55 13.21
N THR A 200 3.48 -7.55 13.73
CA THR A 200 3.71 -6.13 13.40
C THR A 200 5.09 -5.68 13.88
N ARG A 201 5.46 -5.96 15.14
CA ARG A 201 6.79 -5.61 15.67
C ARG A 201 7.91 -6.32 14.91
N GLU A 202 7.71 -7.58 14.55
CA GLU A 202 8.67 -8.33 13.72
C GLU A 202 8.85 -7.69 12.34
N ALA A 203 7.75 -7.27 11.69
CA ALA A 203 7.81 -6.58 10.40
C ALA A 203 8.54 -5.23 10.51
N VAL A 204 8.27 -4.44 11.55
CA VAL A 204 8.93 -3.14 11.80
C VAL A 204 10.42 -3.32 12.07
N ALA A 205 10.79 -4.28 12.94
CA ALA A 205 12.19 -4.57 13.23
C ALA A 205 12.95 -4.98 11.97
N LEU A 206 12.33 -5.83 11.14
CA LEU A 206 12.94 -6.35 9.92
C LEU A 206 13.31 -5.27 8.89
N VAL A 207 12.55 -4.17 8.83
CA VAL A 207 12.81 -3.06 7.90
C VAL A 207 13.58 -1.90 8.53
N SER A 208 13.72 -1.88 9.85
CA SER A 208 14.43 -0.81 10.58
C SER A 208 15.94 -1.04 10.65
N GLU A 209 16.40 -2.28 10.48
CA GLU A 209 17.81 -2.67 10.34
C GLU A 209 18.39 -2.28 8.96
#